data_AF-A0A535Y8A0-F1
#
_entry.id   AF-A0A535Y8A0-F1
#
_cell.length_a   1.000
_cell.length_b   1.000
_cell.length_c   1.000
_cell.angle_alpha   90.00
_cell.angle_beta   90.00
_cell.angle_gamma   90.00
#
_symmetry.space_group_name_H-M   'P 1'
#
loop_
_entity.id
_entity.type
_entity.pdbx_description
1 polymer ?
#
loop_
_entity_poly.entity_id
_entity_poly.type
_entity_poly.pdbx_seq_one_letter_code
_entity_poly.pdbx_strand_id
1 'polypeptide(L)'
;MGQEAPPENGSRPKGESNGHQSVGGYRLLRELDTDSLGSVYEAEHPRLHRRVALRTIGTGVARDVSFSRRFLLELRSYTALEHEAIPRLYELAYEGESPYMVTELVAGGTLESWFGDGQRYEPLGVIALLRPIASALDYAHSRATVHRDVKPANILLAEDGRTMLTGFGLGTVASFNNGPGASGAVAPDYVAPERLVGREVDGRADVYSLAAVIFEATTGRRPFSS
;
A
#
# COMPACT_ATOMS: atom_id res chain seq x y z
N MET A 1 1.37 42.64 48.57
CA MET A 1 1.48 41.29 49.14
C MET A 1 0.07 40.71 49.11
N GLY A 2 -0.40 40.01 48.09
CA GLY A 2 0.29 39.12 47.16
C GLY A 2 0.16 37.69 47.67
N GLN A 3 -0.93 37.02 47.28
CA GLN A 3 -0.99 35.56 47.05
C GLN A 3 -2.35 35.21 46.43
N GLU A 4 -2.34 35.14 45.09
CA GLU A 4 -3.36 34.52 44.25
C GLU A 4 -3.23 32.98 44.41
N ALA A 5 -4.35 32.31 44.63
CA ALA A 5 -4.45 30.86 44.49
C ALA A 5 -4.49 30.52 42.98
N PRO A 6 -3.81 29.45 42.54
CA PRO A 6 -3.74 29.09 41.13
C PRO A 6 -5.10 28.59 40.61
N PRO A 7 -5.51 28.91 39.38
CA PRO A 7 -6.67 28.30 38.79
C PRO A 7 -6.41 26.81 38.52
N GLU A 8 -7.28 25.95 39.02
CA GLU A 8 -7.32 24.53 38.67
C GLU A 8 -7.37 24.38 37.16
N ASN A 9 -6.36 23.69 36.62
CA ASN A 9 -6.24 23.35 35.22
C ASN A 9 -7.24 22.23 34.92
N GLY A 10 -8.52 22.61 34.83
CA GLY A 10 -9.59 21.78 34.30
C GLY A 10 -9.24 21.44 32.86
N SER A 11 -8.63 20.28 32.66
CA SER A 11 -8.43 19.67 31.36
C SER A 11 -9.81 19.53 30.73
N ARG A 12 -10.17 20.51 29.90
CA ARG A 12 -11.31 20.39 29.00
C ARG A 12 -11.08 19.10 28.21
N PRO A 13 -12.05 18.18 28.17
CA PRO A 13 -11.94 17.04 27.28
C PRO A 13 -11.69 17.60 25.87
N LYS A 14 -10.63 17.12 25.21
CA LYS A 14 -10.44 17.34 23.76
C LYS A 14 -11.79 17.04 23.14
N GLY A 15 -12.42 18.08 22.57
CA GLY A 15 -13.75 17.96 22.00
C GLY A 15 -13.77 16.73 21.11
N GLU A 16 -14.65 15.79 21.46
CA GLU A 16 -15.06 14.72 20.57
C GLU A 16 -15.59 15.40 19.32
N SER A 17 -14.75 15.51 18.30
CA SER A 17 -15.18 15.85 16.96
C SER A 17 -16.01 14.67 16.45
N ASN A 18 -17.30 14.71 16.74
CA ASN A 18 -18.32 13.84 16.12
C ASN A 18 -18.54 14.20 14.63
N GLY A 19 -17.52 14.71 13.95
CA GLY A 19 -17.51 14.91 12.52
C GLY A 19 -17.04 13.62 11.89
N HIS A 20 -17.94 12.89 11.25
CA HIS A 20 -17.54 11.80 10.37
C HIS A 20 -16.51 12.36 9.38
N GLN A 21 -15.25 11.95 9.51
CA GLN A 21 -14.22 12.35 8.57
C GLN A 21 -14.59 11.77 7.20
N SER A 22 -14.50 12.60 6.16
CA SER A 22 -14.80 12.20 4.79
C SER A 22 -13.72 12.69 3.85
N VAL A 23 -13.43 11.90 2.81
CA VAL A 23 -12.53 12.26 1.73
C VAL A 23 -13.23 12.03 0.40
N GLY A 24 -13.35 13.06 -0.44
CA GLY A 24 -14.02 12.93 -1.75
C GLY A 24 -15.50 12.54 -1.63
N GLY A 25 -16.13 12.84 -0.50
CA GLY A 25 -17.50 12.40 -0.17
C GLY A 25 -17.60 10.97 0.37
N TYR A 26 -16.52 10.19 0.41
CA TYR A 26 -16.49 8.89 1.07
C TYR A 26 -16.40 9.07 2.57
N ARG A 27 -17.26 8.40 3.32
CA ARG A 27 -17.25 8.45 4.78
C ARG A 27 -16.21 7.47 5.31
N LEU A 28 -15.20 7.95 6.01
CA LEU A 28 -14.17 7.09 6.61
C LEU A 28 -14.78 6.36 7.82
N LEU A 29 -14.63 5.04 7.86
CA LEU A 29 -15.17 4.19 8.93
C LEU A 29 -14.09 3.80 9.93
N ARG A 30 -12.94 3.30 9.45
CA ARG A 30 -11.77 2.96 10.27
C ARG A 30 -10.50 2.96 9.42
N GLU A 31 -9.37 3.18 10.08
CA GLU A 31 -8.05 3.00 9.47
C GLU A 31 -7.74 1.50 9.35
N LEU A 32 -7.20 1.09 8.19
CA LEU A 32 -6.75 -0.26 7.90
C LEU A 32 -5.23 -0.38 8.03
N ASP A 33 -4.51 0.62 7.53
CA ASP A 33 -3.06 0.65 7.49
C ASP A 33 -2.53 2.08 7.30
N THR A 34 -1.29 2.33 7.68
CA THR A 34 -0.59 3.61 7.47
C THR A 34 0.88 3.36 7.17
N ASP A 35 1.39 3.98 6.10
CA ASP A 35 2.80 3.92 5.69
C ASP A 35 3.36 5.30 5.31
N SER A 36 4.58 5.32 4.78
CA SER A 36 5.29 6.54 4.39
C SER A 36 4.62 7.35 3.28
N LEU A 37 3.70 6.76 2.51
CA LEU A 37 2.95 7.43 1.46
C LEU A 37 1.61 7.97 1.96
N GLY A 38 1.05 7.41 3.03
CA GLY A 38 -0.21 7.87 3.63
C GLY A 38 -0.98 6.73 4.30
N SER A 39 -2.30 6.91 4.41
CA SER A 39 -3.16 6.01 5.19
C SER A 39 -4.21 5.35 4.30
N VAL A 40 -4.55 4.11 4.61
CA VAL A 40 -5.61 3.33 3.97
C VAL A 40 -6.75 3.18 4.97
N TYR A 41 -7.96 3.48 4.52
CA TYR A 41 -9.18 3.44 5.32
C TYR A 41 -10.19 2.48 4.70
N GLU A 42 -10.95 1.80 5.56
CA GLU A 42 -12.26 1.30 5.16
C GLU A 42 -13.19 2.51 5.14
N ALA A 43 -13.82 2.75 3.99
CA ALA A 43 -14.72 3.87 3.78
C ALA A 43 -16.04 3.42 3.14
N GLU A 44 -17.08 4.21 3.31
CA GLU A 44 -18.38 3.98 2.69
C GLU A 44 -18.60 4.93 1.52
N HIS A 45 -18.98 4.39 0.36
CA HIS A 45 -19.31 5.14 -0.83
C HIS A 45 -20.57 6.01 -0.60
N PRO A 46 -20.54 7.33 -0.94
CA PRO A 46 -21.57 8.30 -0.55
C PRO A 46 -23.00 7.98 -1.01
N ARG A 47 -23.12 7.27 -2.14
CA ARG A 47 -24.42 7.01 -2.80
C ARG A 47 -24.79 5.54 -2.92
N LEU A 48 -23.82 4.65 -2.75
CA LEU A 48 -23.99 3.23 -3.05
C LEU A 48 -24.00 2.37 -1.79
N HIS A 49 -23.77 2.97 -0.62
CA HIS A 49 -23.66 2.27 0.68
C HIS A 49 -22.71 1.06 0.64
N ARG A 50 -21.73 1.13 -0.26
CA ARG A 50 -20.74 0.08 -0.49
C ARG A 50 -19.47 0.42 0.25
N ARG A 51 -18.89 -0.56 0.94
CA ARG A 51 -17.58 -0.43 1.58
C ARG A 51 -16.46 -0.56 0.56
N VAL A 52 -15.46 0.30 0.69
CA VAL A 52 -14.30 0.43 -0.20
C VAL A 52 -13.03 0.62 0.60
N ALA A 53 -11.88 0.31 0.01
CA ALA A 53 -10.58 0.70 0.56
C ALA A 53 -10.19 2.05 -0.06
N LEU A 54 -10.06 3.08 0.77
CA LEU A 54 -9.69 4.44 0.36
C LEU A 54 -8.30 4.76 0.90
N ARG A 55 -7.36 5.03 0.00
CA ARG A 55 -6.02 5.47 0.36
C ARG A 55 -5.88 6.97 0.18
N THR A 56 -5.47 7.66 1.24
CA THR A 56 -5.02 9.06 1.18
C THR A 56 -3.51 9.10 0.98
N ILE A 57 -3.03 10.13 0.28
CA ILE A 57 -1.60 10.39 0.12
C ILE A 57 -1.22 11.60 0.98
N GLY A 58 -0.15 11.48 1.76
CA GLY A 58 0.29 12.50 2.70
C GLY A 58 0.60 13.85 2.03
N THR A 59 0.23 14.95 2.68
CA THR A 59 0.36 16.32 2.15
C THR A 59 1.81 16.77 1.92
N GLY A 60 2.78 16.21 2.67
CA GLY A 60 4.21 16.46 2.43
C GLY A 60 4.71 15.90 1.10
N VAL A 61 4.05 14.84 0.62
CA VAL A 61 4.36 14.13 -0.62
C VAL A 61 3.61 14.78 -1.81
N ALA A 62 2.40 15.28 -1.59
CA ALA A 62 1.56 15.92 -2.62
C ALA A 62 2.05 17.32 -3.09
N ARG A 63 2.84 18.03 -2.27
CA ARG A 63 3.29 19.42 -2.54
C ARG A 63 4.38 19.55 -3.62
N ASP A 64 5.00 18.46 -4.04
CA ASP A 64 5.87 18.50 -5.23
C ASP A 64 5.00 18.36 -6.48
N VAL A 65 4.87 19.45 -7.26
CA VAL A 65 4.10 19.49 -8.51
C VAL A 65 4.60 18.44 -9.52
N SER A 66 5.90 18.11 -9.48
CA SER A 66 6.50 17.06 -10.31
C SER A 66 6.03 15.68 -9.89
N PHE A 67 5.86 15.47 -8.59
CA PHE A 67 5.35 14.25 -8.00
C PHE A 67 3.89 14.05 -8.39
N SER A 68 3.01 15.03 -8.19
CA SER A 68 1.58 14.89 -8.49
C SER A 68 1.29 14.55 -9.95
N ARG A 69 2.02 15.15 -10.92
CA ARG A 69 1.84 14.84 -12.35
C ARG A 69 2.36 13.44 -12.72
N ARG A 70 3.51 13.02 -12.18
CA ARG A 70 4.06 11.67 -12.42
C ARG A 70 3.25 10.59 -11.70
N PHE A 71 2.79 10.87 -10.50
CA PHE A 71 1.88 10.04 -9.72
C PHE A 71 0.64 9.67 -10.53
N LEU A 72 -0.05 10.64 -11.13
CA LEU A 72 -1.20 10.35 -12.00
C LEU A 72 -0.83 9.57 -13.26
N LEU A 73 0.31 9.87 -13.88
CA LEU A 73 0.75 9.16 -15.09
C LEU A 73 1.02 7.69 -14.79
N GLU A 74 1.71 7.40 -13.68
CA GLU A 74 1.95 6.04 -13.22
C GLU A 74 0.62 5.36 -12.85
N LEU A 75 -0.26 6.04 -12.11
CA LEU A 75 -1.52 5.45 -11.69
C LEU A 75 -2.53 5.21 -12.82
N ARG A 76 -2.46 5.97 -13.92
CA ARG A 76 -3.25 5.71 -15.12
C ARG A 76 -2.98 4.32 -15.68
N SER A 77 -1.75 3.83 -15.61
CA SER A 77 -1.43 2.47 -16.07
C SER A 77 -2.19 1.39 -15.28
N TYR A 78 -2.55 1.66 -14.02
CA TYR A 78 -3.34 0.75 -13.19
C TYR A 78 -4.84 0.85 -13.42
N THR A 79 -5.36 2.01 -13.84
CA THR A 79 -6.80 2.14 -14.19
C THR A 79 -7.25 1.21 -15.31
N ALA A 80 -6.33 0.73 -16.14
CA ALA A 80 -6.62 -0.23 -17.20
C ALA A 80 -6.40 -1.70 -16.80
N LEU A 81 -5.98 -1.98 -15.55
CA LEU A 81 -5.76 -3.34 -15.10
C LEU A 81 -7.05 -3.94 -14.55
N GLU A 82 -7.49 -5.04 -15.15
CA GLU A 82 -8.60 -5.85 -14.71
C GLU A 82 -8.14 -7.31 -14.67
N HIS A 83 -7.91 -7.83 -13.47
CA HIS A 83 -7.43 -9.20 -13.26
C HIS A 83 -7.98 -9.73 -11.94
N GLU A 84 -8.28 -11.03 -11.85
CA GLU A 84 -8.92 -11.65 -10.68
C GLU A 84 -8.12 -11.48 -9.37
N ALA A 85 -6.79 -11.42 -9.49
CA ALA A 85 -5.85 -11.24 -8.39
C ALA A 85 -5.37 -9.78 -8.24
N ILE A 86 -6.07 -8.80 -8.81
CA ILE A 86 -5.80 -7.36 -8.62
C ILE A 86 -7.10 -6.70 -8.12
N PRO A 87 -7.10 -6.02 -6.96
CA PRO A 87 -8.27 -5.29 -6.49
C PRO A 87 -8.72 -4.26 -7.53
N ARG A 88 -10.04 -4.23 -7.81
CA ARG A 88 -10.58 -3.28 -8.78
C ARG A 88 -10.34 -1.84 -8.32
N LEU A 89 -9.83 -1.00 -9.20
CA LEU A 89 -9.74 0.44 -8.98
C LEU A 89 -11.07 1.09 -9.35
N TYR A 90 -11.73 1.74 -8.40
CA TYR A 90 -12.98 2.48 -8.63
C TYR A 90 -12.73 3.93 -8.99
N GLU A 91 -11.80 4.57 -8.29
CA GLU A 91 -11.58 6.00 -8.45
C GLU A 91 -10.15 6.40 -8.13
N LEU A 92 -9.67 7.37 -8.89
CA LEU A 92 -8.46 8.13 -8.59
C LEU A 92 -8.77 9.60 -8.78
N ALA A 93 -8.73 10.36 -7.69
CA ALA A 93 -9.19 11.74 -7.68
C ALA A 93 -8.41 12.58 -6.66
N TYR A 94 -8.79 13.86 -6.56
CA TYR A 94 -8.21 14.82 -5.62
C TYR A 94 -9.29 15.41 -4.72
N GLU A 95 -8.92 15.68 -3.48
CA GLU A 95 -9.63 16.57 -2.59
C GLU A 95 -8.71 17.76 -2.27
N GLY A 96 -8.99 18.91 -2.86
CA GLY A 96 -8.05 20.02 -2.90
C GLY A 96 -6.76 19.63 -3.63
N GLU A 97 -5.64 19.66 -2.93
CA GLU A 97 -4.32 19.24 -3.45
C GLU A 97 -3.94 17.80 -3.09
N SER A 98 -4.77 17.10 -2.31
CA SER A 98 -4.44 15.76 -1.81
C SER A 98 -5.04 14.68 -2.71
N PRO A 99 -4.23 13.84 -3.37
CA PRO A 99 -4.76 12.72 -4.13
C PRO A 99 -5.28 11.63 -3.20
N TYR A 100 -6.33 10.95 -3.65
CA TYR A 100 -6.84 9.74 -3.03
C TYR A 100 -7.19 8.70 -4.08
N MET A 101 -7.09 7.43 -3.67
CA MET A 101 -7.39 6.27 -4.49
C MET A 101 -8.44 5.41 -3.81
N VAL A 102 -9.44 4.94 -4.56
CA VAL A 102 -10.51 4.09 -4.05
C VAL A 102 -10.51 2.77 -4.78
N THR A 103 -10.39 1.67 -4.04
CA THR A 103 -10.31 0.31 -4.58
C THR A 103 -11.35 -0.62 -3.94
N GLU A 104 -11.48 -1.82 -4.50
CA GLU A 104 -12.17 -2.93 -3.85
C GLU A 104 -11.65 -3.14 -2.42
N LEU A 105 -12.56 -3.08 -1.45
CA LEU A 105 -12.26 -3.56 -0.12
C LEU A 105 -12.24 -5.08 -0.15
N VAL A 106 -11.06 -5.65 0.08
CA VAL A 106 -10.87 -7.10 0.19
C VAL A 106 -10.83 -7.44 1.68
N ALA A 107 -11.82 -8.18 2.15
CA ALA A 107 -11.85 -8.67 3.53
C ALA A 107 -10.84 -9.81 3.69
N GLY A 108 -10.04 -9.77 4.76
CA GLY A 108 -8.98 -10.74 5.02
C GLY A 108 -7.77 -10.09 5.69
N GLY A 109 -6.62 -10.77 5.59
CA GLY A 109 -5.34 -10.32 6.12
C GLY A 109 -4.28 -10.20 5.04
N THR A 110 -3.13 -9.63 5.38
CA THR A 110 -1.96 -9.63 4.50
C THR A 110 -1.19 -10.94 4.67
N LEU A 111 -0.41 -11.34 3.66
CA LEU A 111 0.53 -12.44 3.79
C LEU A 111 1.56 -12.16 4.89
N GLU A 112 1.92 -10.90 5.10
CA GLU A 112 2.78 -10.47 6.21
C GLU A 112 2.20 -10.83 7.57
N SER A 113 0.91 -10.56 7.81
CA SER A 113 0.24 -10.96 9.07
C SER A 113 0.18 -12.48 9.26
N TRP A 114 0.33 -13.22 8.17
CA TRP A 114 0.39 -14.68 8.15
C TRP A 114 1.79 -15.23 8.36
N PHE A 115 2.84 -14.46 8.06
CA PHE A 115 4.22 -14.82 8.36
C PHE A 115 4.44 -14.69 9.86
N GLY A 116 4.30 -15.81 10.59
CA GLY A 116 4.76 -15.91 11.97
C GLY A 116 6.29 -15.92 12.04
N ASP A 117 6.84 -15.39 13.13
CA ASP A 117 8.30 -15.35 13.36
C ASP A 117 8.94 -16.74 13.17
N GLY A 118 9.76 -16.87 12.13
CA GLY A 118 10.52 -18.10 11.84
C GLY A 118 9.69 -19.27 11.32
N GLN A 119 8.40 -19.09 11.04
CA GLN A 119 7.53 -20.15 10.54
C GLN A 119 7.95 -20.56 9.12
N ARG A 120 7.93 -21.88 8.86
CA ARG A 120 8.20 -22.43 7.53
C ARG A 120 6.94 -23.06 6.97
N TYR A 121 6.70 -22.79 5.70
CA TYR A 121 5.59 -23.33 4.95
C TYR A 121 6.07 -24.34 3.92
N GLU A 122 5.22 -25.32 3.63
CA GLU A 122 5.50 -26.34 2.62
C GLU A 122 5.63 -25.67 1.23
N PRO A 123 6.72 -25.92 0.48
CA PRO A 123 6.99 -25.20 -0.77
C PRO A 123 5.88 -25.28 -1.82
N LEU A 124 5.27 -26.45 -2.03
CA LEU A 124 4.19 -26.59 -3.01
C LEU A 124 2.94 -25.80 -2.60
N GLY A 125 2.63 -25.75 -1.31
CA GLY A 125 1.57 -24.92 -0.73
C GLY A 125 1.81 -23.43 -0.96
N VAL A 126 3.04 -22.94 -0.73
CA VAL A 126 3.42 -21.55 -1.01
C VAL A 126 3.28 -21.23 -2.51
N ILE A 127 3.76 -22.11 -3.38
CA ILE A 127 3.63 -21.93 -4.83
C ILE A 127 2.16 -21.90 -5.26
N ALA A 128 1.33 -22.79 -4.72
CA ALA A 128 -0.10 -22.80 -5.01
C ALA A 128 -0.78 -21.51 -4.57
N LEU A 129 -0.45 -21.01 -3.37
CA LEU A 129 -0.97 -19.77 -2.81
C LEU A 129 -0.57 -18.54 -3.64
N LEU A 130 0.68 -18.48 -4.11
CA LEU A 130 1.24 -17.31 -4.80
C LEU A 130 1.09 -17.36 -6.33
N ARG A 131 0.58 -18.47 -6.89
CA ARG A 131 0.31 -18.59 -8.33
C ARG A 131 -0.57 -17.46 -8.88
N PRO A 132 -1.66 -17.01 -8.20
CA PRO A 132 -2.46 -15.88 -8.68
C PRO A 132 -1.66 -14.57 -8.75
N ILE A 133 -0.70 -14.37 -7.83
CA ILE A 133 0.17 -13.19 -7.81
C ILE A 133 1.12 -13.21 -9.02
N ALA A 134 1.71 -14.37 -9.35
CA ALA A 134 2.50 -14.53 -10.56
C ALA A 134 1.68 -14.23 -11.83
N SER A 135 0.43 -14.70 -11.89
CA SER A 135 -0.50 -14.39 -13.00
C SER A 135 -0.81 -12.89 -13.10
N ALA A 136 -1.03 -12.22 -11.97
CA ALA A 136 -1.28 -10.77 -11.93
C ALA A 136 -0.06 -9.97 -12.43
N LEU A 137 1.15 -10.38 -12.06
CA LEU A 137 2.39 -9.74 -12.51
C LEU A 137 2.60 -9.92 -14.02
N ASP A 138 2.42 -11.14 -14.53
CA ASP A 138 2.51 -11.41 -15.98
C ASP A 138 1.47 -10.58 -16.77
N TYR A 139 0.23 -10.53 -16.26
CA TYR A 139 -0.84 -9.70 -16.82
C TYR A 139 -0.45 -8.21 -16.86
N ALA A 140 0.12 -7.68 -15.78
CA ALA A 140 0.55 -6.29 -15.72
C ALA A 140 1.75 -6.01 -16.64
N HIS A 141 2.75 -6.91 -16.66
CA HIS A 141 3.95 -6.78 -17.50
C HIS A 141 3.60 -6.79 -18.98
N SER A 142 2.64 -7.61 -19.40
CA SER A 142 2.14 -7.62 -20.80
C SER A 142 1.50 -6.30 -21.24
N ARG A 143 1.18 -5.41 -20.29
CA ARG A 143 0.63 -4.06 -20.50
C ARG A 143 1.63 -2.95 -20.20
N ALA A 144 2.93 -3.28 -20.15
CA ALA A 144 4.03 -2.37 -19.83
C ALA A 144 3.92 -1.73 -18.43
N THR A 145 3.26 -2.43 -17.50
CA THR A 145 3.07 -1.96 -16.13
C THR A 145 3.87 -2.83 -15.17
N VAL A 146 4.79 -2.22 -14.41
CA VAL A 146 5.61 -2.89 -13.39
C VAL A 146 5.09 -2.53 -12.00
N HIS A 147 4.93 -3.50 -11.10
CA HIS A 147 4.34 -3.30 -9.78
C HIS A 147 5.27 -2.52 -8.85
N ARG A 148 6.56 -2.87 -8.84
CA ARG A 148 7.62 -2.13 -8.16
C ARG A 148 7.56 -2.16 -6.62
N ASP A 149 6.74 -2.97 -5.98
CA ASP A 149 6.63 -3.04 -4.51
C ASP A 149 6.00 -4.37 -4.08
N VAL A 150 6.39 -5.47 -4.72
CA VAL A 150 5.88 -6.79 -4.34
C VAL A 150 6.53 -7.19 -3.00
N LYS A 151 5.70 -7.37 -1.97
CA LYS A 151 6.12 -7.75 -0.61
C LYS A 151 4.94 -8.38 0.13
N PRO A 152 5.15 -9.08 1.26
CA PRO A 152 4.06 -9.78 1.95
C PRO A 152 2.92 -8.83 2.40
N ALA A 153 3.23 -7.59 2.77
CA ALA A 153 2.24 -6.58 3.15
C ALA A 153 1.28 -6.20 2.00
N ASN A 154 1.72 -6.34 0.75
CA ASN A 154 0.95 -6.02 -0.45
C ASN A 154 0.25 -7.25 -1.05
N ILE A 155 0.34 -8.42 -0.42
CA ILE A 155 -0.37 -9.64 -0.86
C ILE A 155 -1.50 -9.89 0.13
N LEU A 156 -2.74 -9.79 -0.32
CA LEU A 156 -3.93 -10.01 0.48
C LEU A 156 -4.39 -11.46 0.36
N LEU A 157 -4.67 -12.07 1.51
CA LEU A 157 -5.32 -13.36 1.65
C LEU A 157 -6.77 -13.10 2.01
N ALA A 158 -7.65 -13.14 1.01
CA ALA A 158 -9.05 -12.83 1.17
C ALA A 158 -9.80 -13.95 1.88
N GLU A 159 -10.82 -13.60 2.66
CA GLU A 159 -11.68 -14.58 3.36
C GLU A 159 -12.45 -15.49 2.39
N ASP A 160 -12.68 -15.03 1.16
CA ASP A 160 -13.31 -15.80 0.09
C ASP A 160 -12.34 -16.78 -0.62
N GLY A 161 -11.10 -16.89 -0.15
CA GLY A 161 -10.07 -17.78 -0.66
C GLY A 161 -9.23 -17.20 -1.80
N ARG A 162 -9.51 -15.96 -2.26
CA ARG A 162 -8.67 -15.30 -3.26
C ARG A 162 -7.35 -14.85 -2.65
N THR A 163 -6.30 -14.86 -3.47
CA THR A 163 -5.01 -14.23 -3.16
C THR A 163 -4.79 -13.08 -4.15
N MET A 164 -4.65 -11.86 -3.63
CA MET A 164 -4.70 -10.64 -4.44
C MET A 164 -3.47 -9.76 -4.20
N LEU A 165 -2.99 -9.11 -5.25
CA LEU A 165 -1.86 -8.18 -5.20
C LEU A 165 -2.38 -6.73 -5.16
N THR A 166 -2.11 -6.02 -4.08
CA THR A 166 -2.43 -4.61 -3.89
C THR A 166 -1.17 -3.74 -3.98
N GLY A 167 -1.34 -2.41 -3.98
CA GLY A 167 -0.22 -1.47 -3.94
C GLY A 167 0.42 -1.19 -5.30
N PHE A 168 -0.25 -1.57 -6.39
CA PHE A 168 0.07 -1.11 -7.73
C PHE A 168 0.19 0.41 -7.75
N GLY A 169 1.36 0.91 -8.15
CA GLY A 169 1.62 2.34 -8.27
C GLY A 169 2.28 3.02 -7.12
N LEU A 170 2.27 2.37 -5.97
CA LEU A 170 2.90 2.91 -4.79
C LEU A 170 4.43 2.76 -4.88
N GLY A 171 4.91 1.70 -5.52
CA GLY A 171 6.34 1.41 -5.67
C GLY A 171 7.14 2.42 -6.49
N THR A 172 6.57 2.98 -7.57
CA THR A 172 7.24 4.07 -8.31
C THR A 172 7.22 5.35 -7.48
N VAL A 173 6.12 5.57 -6.80
CA VAL A 173 5.82 6.80 -6.07
C VAL A 173 6.69 6.95 -4.83
N ALA A 174 6.90 5.87 -4.08
CA ALA A 174 7.86 5.81 -2.99
C ALA A 174 9.30 6.10 -3.47
N SER A 175 9.67 5.61 -4.66
CA SER A 175 10.98 5.90 -5.26
C SER A 175 11.15 7.36 -5.71
N PHE A 176 10.08 8.11 -5.98
CA PHE A 176 10.19 9.55 -6.26
C PHE A 176 10.35 10.39 -5.00
N ASN A 177 9.75 9.95 -3.88
CA ASN A 177 9.89 10.64 -2.59
C ASN A 177 11.31 10.46 -2.01
N ASN A 178 11.94 9.33 -2.32
CA ASN A 178 13.32 9.04 -1.97
C ASN A 178 14.23 9.46 -3.13
N GLY A 179 14.70 10.71 -3.14
CA GLY A 179 15.69 11.18 -4.13
C GLY A 179 16.92 10.26 -4.22
N PRO A 180 17.77 10.39 -5.25
CA PRO A 180 19.00 9.59 -5.35
C PRO A 180 19.87 9.83 -4.11
N GLY A 181 19.93 8.84 -3.21
CA GLY A 181 20.63 8.93 -1.92
C GLY A 181 19.75 9.06 -0.67
N ALA A 182 18.42 9.07 -0.79
CA ALA A 182 17.53 8.98 0.37
C ALA A 182 17.50 7.53 0.90
N SER A 183 18.43 7.24 1.79
CA SER A 183 18.49 6.05 2.64
C SER A 183 17.35 6.05 3.69
N GLY A 184 16.11 6.16 3.22
CA GLY A 184 14.90 6.07 4.02
C GLY A 184 14.29 4.67 3.89
N ALA A 185 14.70 3.77 4.79
CA ALA A 185 14.02 2.56 5.25
C ALA A 185 12.97 1.91 4.32
N VAL A 186 13.26 1.69 3.04
CA VAL A 186 12.60 0.61 2.30
C VAL A 186 13.24 -0.64 2.87
N ALA A 187 12.46 -1.52 3.50
CA ALA A 187 12.97 -2.82 3.92
C ALA A 187 13.62 -3.46 2.66
N PRO A 188 14.96 -3.54 2.59
CA PRO A 188 15.67 -3.90 1.36
C PRO A 188 15.40 -5.37 0.99
N ASP A 189 14.75 -6.11 1.88
CA ASP A 189 14.54 -7.53 1.90
C ASP A 189 13.84 -8.08 0.64
N TYR A 190 12.98 -7.27 0.00
CA TYR A 190 12.27 -7.65 -1.24
C TYR A 190 12.63 -6.78 -2.44
N VAL A 191 13.54 -5.81 -2.30
CA VAL A 191 13.84 -4.84 -3.36
C VAL A 191 14.89 -5.39 -4.31
N ALA A 192 14.60 -5.41 -5.61
CA ALA A 192 15.57 -5.86 -6.62
C ALA A 192 16.84 -5.00 -6.63
N PRO A 193 18.05 -5.59 -6.80
CA PRO A 193 19.32 -4.87 -6.71
C PRO A 193 19.42 -3.67 -7.66
N GLU A 194 18.94 -3.81 -8.89
CA GLU A 194 18.91 -2.76 -9.91
C GLU A 194 18.16 -1.50 -9.45
N ARG A 195 17.13 -1.66 -8.59
CA ARG A 195 16.43 -0.52 -8.00
C ARG A 195 17.26 0.20 -6.96
N LEU A 196 17.97 -0.55 -6.12
CA LEU A 196 18.81 0.01 -5.06
C LEU A 196 19.95 0.85 -5.63
N VAL A 197 20.45 0.48 -6.81
CA VAL A 197 21.50 1.21 -7.53
C VAL A 197 20.97 2.21 -8.57
N GLY A 198 19.66 2.44 -8.63
CA GLY A 198 19.05 3.44 -9.53
C GLY A 198 19.19 3.13 -11.02
N ARG A 199 19.26 1.84 -11.40
CA ARG A 199 19.24 1.39 -12.80
C ARG A 199 17.82 1.29 -13.32
N GLU A 200 17.69 1.08 -14.63
CA GLU A 200 16.40 0.83 -15.27
C GLU A 200 15.71 -0.40 -14.67
N VAL A 201 14.41 -0.27 -14.39
CA VAL A 201 13.59 -1.26 -13.69
C VAL A 201 12.52 -1.77 -14.63
N ASP A 202 12.56 -3.06 -14.95
CA ASP A 202 11.55 -3.77 -15.74
C ASP A 202 10.86 -4.86 -14.91
N GLY A 203 10.03 -5.70 -15.56
CA GLY A 203 9.27 -6.76 -14.89
C GLY A 203 10.12 -7.77 -14.12
N ARG A 204 11.42 -7.91 -14.42
CA ARG A 204 12.33 -8.81 -13.68
C ARG A 204 12.49 -8.40 -12.22
N ALA A 205 12.34 -7.11 -11.92
CA ALA A 205 12.36 -6.63 -10.54
C ALA A 205 11.20 -7.21 -9.72
N ASP A 206 10.00 -7.31 -10.29
CA ASP A 206 8.86 -7.92 -9.60
C ASP A 206 9.04 -9.44 -9.45
N VAL A 207 9.65 -10.11 -10.43
CA VAL A 207 10.00 -11.54 -10.35
C VAL A 207 10.97 -11.80 -9.20
N TYR A 208 11.99 -10.94 -9.06
CA TYR A 208 12.91 -11.00 -7.93
C TYR A 208 12.17 -10.83 -6.60
N SER A 209 11.32 -9.81 -6.50
CA SER A 209 10.55 -9.54 -5.29
C SER A 209 9.60 -10.69 -4.92
N LEU A 210 8.94 -11.32 -5.90
CA LEU A 210 8.12 -12.51 -5.65
C LEU A 210 8.97 -13.70 -5.19
N ALA A 211 10.16 -13.89 -5.78
CA ALA A 211 11.08 -14.94 -5.34
C ALA A 211 11.57 -14.72 -3.90
N ALA A 212 11.80 -13.47 -3.50
CA ALA A 212 12.12 -13.08 -2.13
C ALA A 212 10.99 -13.44 -1.15
N VAL A 213 9.73 -13.21 -1.51
CA VAL A 213 8.56 -13.63 -0.72
C VAL A 213 8.49 -15.15 -0.58
N ILE A 214 8.68 -15.89 -1.68
CA ILE A 214 8.69 -17.37 -1.66
C ILE A 214 9.84 -17.89 -0.78
N PHE A 215 11.02 -17.28 -0.87
CA PHE A 215 12.18 -17.64 -0.06
C PHE A 215 11.88 -17.48 1.43
N GLU A 216 11.29 -16.35 1.83
CA GLU A 216 10.93 -16.13 3.23
C GLU A 216 9.90 -17.13 3.72
N ALA A 217 8.81 -17.34 2.95
CA ALA A 217 7.77 -18.29 3.32
C ALA A 217 8.29 -19.71 3.52
N THR A 218 9.22 -20.15 2.67
CA THR A 218 9.74 -21.54 2.70
C THR A 218 10.89 -21.73 3.68
N THR A 219 11.65 -20.68 3.99
CA THR A 219 12.82 -20.77 4.88
C THR A 219 12.58 -20.21 6.28
N GLY A 220 11.52 -19.44 6.47
CA GLY A 220 11.23 -18.67 7.69
C GLY A 220 12.24 -17.56 7.94
N ARG A 221 13.00 -17.14 6.92
CA ARG A 221 14.05 -16.13 7.03
C ARG A 221 13.97 -15.15 5.87
N ARG A 222 14.17 -13.87 6.15
CA ARG A 222 14.27 -12.87 5.09
C ARG A 222 15.48 -13.16 4.17
N PRO A 223 15.40 -12.84 2.87
CA PRO A 223 16.48 -13.12 1.92
C PRO A 223 17.78 -12.39 2.26
N PHE A 224 17.66 -11.19 2.83
CA PHE A 224 18.77 -10.39 3.31
C PHE A 224 18.55 -10.09 4.79
N SER A 225 19.58 -10.31 5.60
CA SER A 225 19.64 -9.84 6.98
C SER A 225 20.48 -8.56 6.97
N SER A 226 19.87 -7.42 7.29
CA SER A 226 20.63 -6.21 7.65
C SER A 226 21.25 -6.35 9.03
#